data_AF-A0A3D5SB10-F1
#
_entry.id   AF-A0A3D5SB10-F1
#
_cell.length_a   1.000
_cell.length_b   1.000
_cell.length_c   1.000
_cell.angle_alpha   90.00
_cell.angle_beta   90.00
_cell.angle_gamma   90.00
#
_symmetry.space_group_name_H-M   'P 1'
#
loop_
_entity.id
_entity.type
_entity.pdbx_description
1 polymer ?
#
loop_
_entity_poly.entity_id
_entity_poly.type
_entity_poly.pdbx_seq_one_letter_code
_entity_poly.pdbx_strand_id
1 'polypeptide(L)'
;MKTPADTPRSSSNPISFDSSLSSAAPALYLASQSPRRVELLQQLGLQFEKLCLDVDEARNSGEHPEDFVGRLGFDKAMAGYRALIDQSLPLSLTAPL
;
A
#
# COMPACT_ATOMS: atom_id res chain seq x y z
N MET A 1 48.61 -1.25 33.26
CA MET A 1 48.93 -0.67 31.93
C MET A 1 48.08 -1.37 30.88
N LYS A 2 47.23 -0.59 30.19
CA LYS A 2 46.53 -0.87 28.91
C LYS A 2 45.35 -1.86 28.86
N THR A 3 44.13 -1.33 29.00
CA THR A 3 42.97 -1.68 28.16
C THR A 3 43.23 -1.22 26.71
N PRO A 4 42.74 -1.96 25.71
CA PRO A 4 41.63 -1.46 24.89
C PRO A 4 40.58 -2.56 24.63
N ALA A 5 39.31 -2.28 24.87
CA ALA A 5 38.35 -1.88 23.84
C ALA A 5 38.10 -3.01 22.84
N ASP A 6 37.06 -3.81 23.10
CA ASP A 6 36.37 -4.53 22.03
C ASP A 6 34.93 -4.03 21.95
N THR A 7 34.65 -3.54 20.76
CA THR A 7 33.56 -2.65 20.35
C THR A 7 32.20 -3.36 20.39
N PRO A 8 31.11 -2.76 20.90
CA PRO A 8 29.78 -3.29 20.65
C PRO A 8 29.43 -3.08 19.16
N ARG A 9 29.17 -4.18 18.43
CA ARG A 9 28.59 -4.14 17.08
C ARG A 9 27.20 -3.52 17.14
N SER A 10 27.13 -2.22 16.90
CA SER A 10 25.90 -1.50 16.57
C SER A 10 26.00 -1.07 15.11
N SER A 11 25.13 -1.61 14.24
CA SER A 11 24.70 -1.01 12.96
C SER A 11 24.06 -2.06 12.04
N SER A 12 22.96 -2.69 12.47
CA SER A 12 21.95 -3.11 11.48
C SER A 12 21.14 -1.86 11.15
N ASN A 13 21.59 -1.15 10.10
CA ASN A 13 20.91 0.00 9.51
C ASN A 13 19.43 -0.35 9.29
N PRO A 14 18.45 0.36 9.87
CA PRO A 14 17.09 0.28 9.38
C PRO A 14 17.09 0.84 7.96
N ILE A 15 16.43 0.12 7.05
CA ILE A 15 16.17 0.52 5.66
C ILE A 15 15.63 1.96 5.70
N SER A 16 16.51 2.93 5.44
CA SER A 16 16.16 4.34 5.44
C SER A 16 15.72 4.67 4.03
N PHE A 17 14.42 4.51 3.80
CA PHE A 17 13.81 4.94 2.55
C PHE A 17 13.84 6.48 2.55
N ASP A 18 14.59 7.05 1.60
CA ASP A 18 14.77 8.48 1.46
C ASP A 18 13.40 9.18 1.35
N SER A 19 13.04 9.93 2.39
CA SER A 19 11.77 10.65 2.52
C SER A 19 11.77 12.00 1.80
N SER A 20 12.79 12.31 0.99
CA SER A 20 12.95 13.63 0.36
C SER A 20 12.28 13.80 -1.01
N LEU A 21 11.53 12.82 -1.52
CA LEU A 21 10.72 12.99 -2.75
C LEU A 21 9.38 13.70 -2.45
N SER A 22 9.51 15.01 -2.25
CA SER A 22 8.69 16.16 -2.68
C SER A 22 7.30 15.89 -3.27
N SER A 23 6.27 16.51 -2.64
CA SER A 23 5.03 17.12 -3.19
C SER A 23 4.41 16.54 -4.47
N ALA A 24 4.54 15.23 -4.69
CA ALA A 24 3.96 14.52 -5.80
C ALA A 24 2.76 13.73 -5.30
N ALA A 25 1.76 13.61 -6.16
CA ALA A 25 0.59 12.78 -5.98
C ALA A 25 0.92 11.41 -5.35
N PRO A 26 0.02 10.80 -4.57
CA PRO A 26 0.25 9.47 -4.03
C PRO A 26 0.65 8.51 -5.14
N ALA A 27 1.75 7.79 -4.95
CA ALA A 27 2.17 6.75 -5.88
C ALA A 27 1.21 5.54 -5.85
N LEU A 28 0.40 5.41 -4.78
CA LEU A 28 -0.53 4.30 -4.59
C LEU A 28 -1.79 4.75 -3.86
N TYR A 29 -2.95 4.31 -4.35
CA TYR A 29 -4.24 4.44 -3.67
C TYR A 29 -4.77 3.07 -3.24
N LEU A 30 -5.13 2.94 -1.96
CA LEU A 30 -5.71 1.72 -1.39
C LEU A 30 -7.24 1.82 -1.36
N ALA A 31 -7.89 1.23 -2.36
CA ALA A 31 -9.35 1.05 -2.42
C ALA A 31 -9.83 -0.16 -1.61
N SER A 32 -9.40 -0.27 -0.34
CA SER A 32 -9.80 -1.37 0.55
C SER A 32 -10.01 -0.89 1.98
N GLN A 33 -11.13 -1.30 2.57
CA GLN A 33 -11.44 -1.02 3.97
C GLN A 33 -10.77 -1.97 4.97
N SER A 34 -10.12 -3.05 4.51
CA SER A 34 -9.47 -4.05 5.38
C SER A 34 -8.26 -3.47 6.16
N PRO A 35 -8.28 -3.46 7.50
CA PRO A 35 -7.16 -3.01 8.33
C PRO A 35 -5.86 -3.78 8.06
N ARG A 36 -5.98 -5.10 7.83
CA ARG A 36 -4.83 -5.97 7.52
C ARG A 36 -4.07 -5.53 6.27
N ARG A 37 -4.75 -4.98 5.26
CA ARG A 37 -4.07 -4.49 4.03
C ARG A 37 -3.30 -3.20 4.28
N VAL A 38 -3.82 -2.33 5.14
CA VAL A 38 -3.12 -1.12 5.58
C VAL A 38 -1.84 -1.50 6.32
N GLU A 39 -1.94 -2.41 7.29
CA GLU A 39 -0.79 -2.93 8.04
C GLU A 39 0.27 -3.55 7.12
N LEU A 40 -0.13 -4.37 6.15
CA LEU A 40 0.80 -4.98 5.19
C LEU A 40 1.53 -3.94 4.33
N LEU A 41 0.81 -2.96 3.78
CA LEU A 41 1.45 -1.91 2.96
C LEU A 41 2.38 -1.03 3.80
N GLN A 42 2.02 -0.76 5.07
CA GLN A 42 2.87 -0.06 6.03
C GLN A 42 4.13 -0.86 6.37
N GLN A 43 4.01 -2.18 6.58
CA GLN A 43 5.15 -3.07 6.81
C GLN A 43 6.10 -3.11 5.62
N LEU A 44 5.59 -2.93 4.39
CA LEU A 44 6.39 -2.81 3.17
C LEU A 44 7.00 -1.41 2.98
N GLY A 45 6.71 -0.45 3.85
CA GLY A 45 7.22 0.93 3.75
C GLY A 45 6.66 1.71 2.56
N LEU A 46 5.55 1.27 1.98
CA LEU A 46 4.94 1.93 0.84
C LEU A 46 4.19 3.19 1.28
N GLN A 47 4.34 4.27 0.52
CA GLN A 47 3.49 5.45 0.67
C GLN A 47 2.20 5.23 -0.11
N PHE A 48 1.06 5.36 0.57
CA PHE A 48 -0.24 5.20 -0.06
C PHE A 48 -1.30 6.08 0.61
N GLU A 49 -2.34 6.42 -0.15
CA GLU A 49 -3.53 7.08 0.37
C GLU A 49 -4.71 6.10 0.38
N LYS A 50 -5.51 6.10 1.45
CA LYS A 50 -6.66 5.20 1.58
C LYS A 50 -7.90 5.84 0.97
N LEU A 51 -8.55 5.12 0.07
CA LEU A 51 -9.87 5.47 -0.43
C LEU A 51 -10.93 4.68 0.34
N CYS A 52 -11.79 5.37 1.08
CA CYS A 52 -12.93 4.76 1.76
C CYS A 52 -14.07 4.55 0.76
N LEU A 53 -14.12 3.36 0.17
CA LEU A 53 -15.11 2.97 -0.82
C LEU A 53 -15.90 1.78 -0.33
N ASP A 54 -17.22 1.84 -0.54
CA ASP A 54 -18.12 0.73 -0.31
C ASP A 54 -18.24 -0.07 -1.61
N VAL A 55 -17.79 -1.31 -1.59
CA VAL A 55 -17.78 -2.22 -2.74
C VAL A 55 -18.43 -3.50 -2.28
N ASP A 56 -19.34 -4.03 -3.11
CA ASP A 56 -20.07 -5.24 -2.80
C ASP A 56 -19.11 -6.43 -2.63
N GLU A 57 -19.04 -6.96 -1.40
CA GLU A 57 -18.22 -8.12 -1.06
C GLU A 57 -19.02 -9.43 -1.06
N ALA A 58 -20.29 -9.40 -1.51
CA ALA A 58 -21.10 -10.60 -1.61
C ALA A 58 -20.52 -11.58 -2.62
N ARG A 59 -20.52 -12.85 -2.23
CA ARG A 59 -20.20 -13.97 -3.12
C ARG A 59 -21.41 -14.28 -3.98
N ASN A 60 -21.19 -14.48 -5.27
CA ASN A 60 -22.25 -14.95 -6.15
C ASN A 60 -22.56 -16.42 -5.85
N SER A 61 -23.79 -16.84 -6.16
CA SER A 61 -24.21 -18.23 -5.96
C SER A 61 -23.42 -19.15 -6.89
N GLY A 62 -22.76 -20.15 -6.33
CA GLY A 62 -21.88 -21.08 -7.07
C GLY A 62 -20.51 -20.52 -7.45
N GLU A 63 -20.17 -19.31 -7.00
CA GLU A 63 -18.87 -18.68 -7.30
C GLU A 63 -17.72 -19.40 -6.60
N HIS A 64 -16.76 -19.87 -7.40
CA HIS A 64 -15.57 -20.52 -6.88
C HIS A 64 -14.69 -19.49 -6.14
N PRO A 65 -13.96 -19.87 -5.08
CA PRO A 65 -13.16 -18.93 -4.30
C PRO A 65 -12.15 -18.11 -5.12
N GLU A 66 -11.54 -18.70 -6.14
CA GLU A 66 -10.56 -18.01 -7.00
C GLU A 66 -11.22 -16.94 -7.89
N ASP A 67 -12.39 -17.25 -8.47
CA ASP A 67 -13.18 -16.30 -9.25
C ASP A 67 -13.66 -15.15 -8.37
N PHE A 68 -14.13 -15.46 -7.16
CA PHE A 68 -14.55 -14.46 -6.18
C PHE A 68 -13.43 -13.47 -5.86
N VAL A 69 -12.22 -13.96 -5.56
CA VAL A 69 -11.09 -13.10 -5.19
C VAL A 69 -10.66 -12.22 -6.38
N GLY A 70 -10.60 -12.79 -7.58
CA GLY A 70 -10.26 -12.06 -8.79
C GLY A 70 -11.27 -10.96 -9.12
N ARG A 71 -12.56 -11.32 -9.16
CA ARG A 71 -13.65 -10.37 -9.41
C ARG A 71 -13.68 -9.28 -8.35
N LEU A 72 -13.67 -9.64 -7.06
CA LEU A 72 -13.73 -8.65 -5.98
C LEU A 72 -12.51 -7.71 -6.00
N GLY A 73 -11.33 -8.23 -6.34
CA GLY A 73 -10.13 -7.43 -6.53
C GLY A 73 -10.29 -6.41 -7.65
N PHE A 74 -10.83 -6.84 -8.79
CA PHE A 74 -11.13 -5.98 -9.93
C PHE A 74 -12.19 -4.92 -9.61
N ASP A 75 -13.30 -5.33 -8.98
CA ASP A 75 -14.40 -4.43 -8.58
C ASP A 75 -13.87 -3.32 -7.66
N LYS A 76 -13.01 -3.67 -6.69
CA LYS A 76 -12.36 -2.70 -5.79
C LYS A 76 -11.42 -1.75 -6.53
N ALA A 77 -10.59 -2.28 -7.43
CA ALA A 77 -9.69 -1.44 -8.23
C ALA A 77 -10.46 -0.46 -9.13
N MET A 78 -11.53 -0.94 -9.76
CA MET A 78 -12.39 -0.13 -10.63
C MET A 78 -13.15 0.94 -9.85
N ALA A 79 -13.71 0.60 -8.68
CA ALA A 79 -14.32 1.57 -7.77
C ALA A 79 -13.30 2.64 -7.33
N GLY A 80 -12.07 2.20 -7.00
CA GLY A 80 -10.92 3.06 -6.72
C GLY A 80 -10.65 4.05 -7.84
N TYR A 81 -10.50 3.54 -9.06
CA TYR A 81 -10.23 4.35 -10.24
C TYR A 81 -11.36 5.35 -10.55
N ARG A 82 -12.61 4.93 -10.40
CA ARG A 82 -13.78 5.82 -10.57
C ARG A 82 -13.76 6.95 -9.56
N ALA A 83 -13.52 6.64 -8.28
CA ALA A 83 -13.44 7.63 -7.22
C ALA A 83 -12.30 8.65 -7.45
N LEU A 84 -11.16 8.20 -7.99
CA LEU A 84 -10.05 9.08 -8.37
C LEU A 84 -10.45 10.08 -9.45
N ILE A 85 -11.14 9.62 -10.49
CA ILE A 85 -11.65 10.50 -11.56
C ILE A 85 -12.69 11.48 -11.00
N ASP A 86 -13.67 10.98 -10.26
CA ASP A 86 -14.78 11.78 -9.74
C ASP A 86 -14.29 12.87 -8.78
N GLN A 87 -13.25 12.58 -8.00
CA GLN A 87 -12.64 13.52 -7.05
C GLN A 87 -11.47 14.32 -7.66
N SER A 88 -11.14 14.09 -8.95
CA SER A 88 -9.98 14.68 -9.62
C SER A 88 -8.68 14.54 -8.82
N LEU A 89 -8.52 13.39 -8.16
CA LEU A 89 -7.37 13.09 -7.34
C LEU A 89 -6.14 12.84 -8.22
N PRO A 90 -4.97 13.31 -7.79
CA PRO A 90 -3.79 13.26 -8.62
C PRO A 90 -3.25 11.81 -8.66
N LEU A 91 -2.88 11.32 -9.84
CA LEU A 91 -2.27 9.99 -10.01
C LEU A 91 -0.82 10.16 -10.44
N SER A 92 0.12 9.65 -9.64
CA SER A 92 1.52 9.59 -10.06
C SER A 92 1.76 8.30 -10.86
N LEU A 93 2.16 8.42 -12.12
CA LEU A 93 2.54 7.26 -12.96
C LEU A 93 4.01 6.84 -12.76
N THR A 94 4.66 7.29 -11.69
CA THR A 94 6.00 6.79 -11.32
C THR A 94 5.87 5.37 -10.79
N ALA A 95 6.17 4.39 -11.65
CA ALA A 95 6.31 3.01 -11.22
C ALA A 95 7.40 2.92 -10.14
N PRO A 96 7.14 2.29 -8.98
CA PRO A 96 8.20 1.97 -8.05
C PRO A 96 9.11 0.91 -8.70
N LEU A 97 10.39 1.26 -8.89
CA LEU A 97 11.46 0.35 -9.31
C LEU A 97 11.94 -0.51 -8.15
#